data_AF-A0A8B7DJB8-F1
#
_entry.id   AF-A0A8B7DJB8-F1
#
_cell.length_a   1.000
_cell.length_b   1.000
_cell.length_c   1.000
_cell.angle_alpha   90.00
_cell.angle_beta   90.00
_cell.angle_gamma   90.00
#
_symmetry.space_group_name_H-M   'P 1'
#
loop_
_entity.id
_entity.type
_entity.pdbx_description
1 polymer ?
#
loop_
_entity_poly.entity_id
_entity_poly.type
_entity_poly.pdbx_seq_one_letter_code
_entity_poly.pdbx_strand_id
1 'polypeptide(L)'
;MTYPLTLIYNKALSEGSTPLAWEQSHITPLFKKGSRLDAANYRPVSITSVPCEVMEKIIKEQITKYLEKTSCISNNQHGFMSKKGCTSNLLESIDYITKALSKRNFVDIAFLDFAKSFDKVSHRRLIHKLKAYGINGNVGKWIESFLTSRKQQTVLVYKIYANDTKLLQEIKPEFHDADCLILQNDLNIISEWSKEWPMELNVAKCKVVHFGHGNINHEYVMNDGNTFLIIAATDVERDLGIFLSNDLKWNQHIEVATRRANMILGLLKKTFRSRDIKLWGKLYTTYVRPHLEFAVPVWCPYLKGDIKEIEKIQHKATKIPHDITSLLYAERCRRLNFTSLETRRRRGDLIQQFKLENGFEIINWHNPPLRRTPSNVLTRDSTYNNARHNFFRIRIVNDWNYLPLSCKKTPSINPFKSRIDKYFFPTAANSASFTEDELHV
;
A
#
# COMPACT_ATOMS: atom_id res chain seq x y z
N MET A 1 9.60 14.00 33.63
CA MET A 1 8.68 14.67 32.67
C MET A 1 7.35 13.94 32.46
N THR A 2 7.20 12.66 32.81
CA THR A 2 5.96 11.90 32.59
C THR A 2 4.82 12.30 33.53
N TYR A 3 5.09 12.53 34.81
CA TYR A 3 4.05 12.82 35.81
C TYR A 3 3.20 14.09 35.52
N PRO A 4 3.78 15.26 35.15
CA PRO A 4 2.98 16.43 34.79
C PRO A 4 2.09 16.21 33.57
N LEU A 5 2.59 15.50 32.54
CA LEU A 5 1.80 15.17 31.35
C LEU A 5 0.64 14.22 31.71
N THR A 6 0.86 13.25 32.59
CA THR A 6 -0.21 12.38 33.09
C THR A 6 -1.31 13.18 33.79
N LEU A 7 -0.95 14.17 34.63
CA LEU A 7 -1.94 15.04 35.27
C LEU A 7 -2.75 15.84 34.24
N ILE A 8 -2.07 16.41 33.24
CA ILE A 8 -2.72 17.18 32.17
C ILE A 8 -3.66 16.28 31.34
N TYR A 9 -3.23 15.07 30.97
CA TYR A 9 -4.05 14.13 30.20
C TYR A 9 -5.27 13.65 30.98
N ASN A 10 -5.09 13.30 32.26
CA ASN A 10 -6.20 12.90 33.12
C ASN A 10 -7.21 14.03 33.29
N LYS A 11 -6.72 15.26 33.51
CA LYS A 11 -7.59 16.44 33.64
C LYS A 11 -8.37 16.73 32.34
N ALA A 12 -7.67 16.80 31.21
CA ALA A 12 -8.26 17.02 29.89
C ALA A 12 -9.33 15.98 29.55
N LEU A 13 -9.09 14.70 29.86
CA LEU A 13 -10.12 13.66 29.71
C LEU A 13 -11.25 13.80 30.72
N SER A 14 -10.97 14.06 32.00
CA SER A 14 -12.04 14.17 33.00
C SER A 14 -13.01 15.31 32.71
N GLU A 15 -12.50 16.41 32.16
CA GLU A 15 -13.28 17.59 31.77
C GLU A 15 -13.87 17.46 30.35
N GLY A 16 -13.33 16.56 29.53
CA GLY A 16 -13.73 16.39 28.14
C GLY A 16 -13.35 17.59 27.27
N SER A 17 -12.26 18.29 27.60
CA SER A 17 -11.82 19.53 26.96
C SER A 17 -10.34 19.47 26.55
N THR A 18 -9.98 20.29 25.58
CA THR A 18 -8.59 20.47 25.14
C THR A 18 -7.97 21.68 25.85
N PRO A 19 -6.73 21.60 26.36
CA PRO A 19 -6.00 22.79 26.78
C PRO A 19 -5.87 23.80 25.63
N LEU A 20 -6.05 25.09 25.93
CA LEU A 20 -5.95 26.18 24.94
C LEU A 20 -4.64 26.15 24.13
N ALA A 21 -3.53 25.72 24.74
CA ALA A 21 -2.24 25.60 24.06
C ALA A 21 -2.22 24.51 22.96
N TRP A 22 -3.14 23.54 23.00
CA TRP A 22 -3.24 22.47 22.00
C TRP A 22 -4.18 22.83 20.85
N GLU A 23 -4.98 23.88 21.01
CA GLU A 23 -5.93 24.35 20.02
C GLU A 23 -5.26 25.18 18.91
N GLN A 24 -4.01 25.61 19.13
CA GLN A 24 -3.19 26.27 18.13
C GLN A 24 -2.51 25.22 17.25
N SER A 25 -2.64 25.38 15.92
CA SER A 25 -1.93 24.53 14.96
C SER A 25 -1.23 25.31 13.88
N HIS A 26 -0.05 24.82 13.50
CA HIS A 26 0.73 25.37 12.40
C HIS A 26 0.37 24.65 11.11
N ILE A 27 -0.12 25.40 10.11
CA ILE A 27 -0.46 24.87 8.79
C ILE A 27 0.74 24.96 7.86
N THR A 28 1.22 23.82 7.39
CA THR A 28 2.13 23.80 6.25
C THR A 28 1.38 23.54 4.95
N PRO A 29 1.41 24.45 3.97
CA PRO A 29 0.90 24.19 2.64
C PRO A 29 1.90 23.32 1.87
N LEU A 30 1.50 22.09 1.53
CA LEU A 30 2.30 21.19 0.70
C LEU A 30 1.85 21.23 -0.76
N PHE A 31 2.72 21.68 -1.65
CA PHE A 31 2.44 21.68 -3.08
C PHE A 31 2.19 20.26 -3.60
N LYS A 32 1.07 20.06 -4.29
CA LYS A 32 0.64 18.77 -4.83
C LYS A 32 0.96 18.64 -6.32
N LYS A 33 0.44 19.51 -7.19
CA LYS A 33 0.64 19.52 -8.65
C LYS A 33 0.09 20.81 -9.28
N GLY A 34 0.37 21.07 -10.57
CA GLY A 34 -0.23 22.19 -11.30
C GLY A 34 0.50 23.52 -11.10
N SER A 35 -0.24 24.63 -11.13
CA SER A 35 0.35 25.96 -10.92
C SER A 35 0.68 26.19 -9.44
N ARG A 36 1.89 26.70 -9.16
CA ARG A 36 2.32 27.09 -7.82
C ARG A 36 1.63 28.35 -7.29
N LEU A 37 0.96 29.11 -8.16
CA LEU A 37 0.24 30.34 -7.80
C LEU A 37 -1.17 30.08 -7.29
N ASP A 38 -1.72 28.89 -7.53
CA ASP A 38 -3.06 28.52 -7.11
C ASP A 38 -3.02 27.79 -5.76
N ALA A 39 -3.66 28.38 -4.75
CA ALA A 39 -3.73 27.82 -3.40
C ALA A 39 -4.44 26.44 -3.37
N ALA A 40 -5.35 26.15 -4.30
CA ALA A 40 -6.03 24.86 -4.38
C ALA A 40 -5.08 23.69 -4.72
N ASN A 41 -3.90 24.01 -5.25
CA ASN A 41 -2.84 23.04 -5.55
C ASN A 41 -1.97 22.68 -4.34
N TYR A 42 -2.24 23.27 -3.17
CA TYR A 42 -1.57 22.94 -1.92
C TYR A 42 -2.49 22.13 -1.00
N ARG A 43 -1.91 21.16 -0.29
CA ARG A 43 -2.55 20.43 0.80
C ARG A 43 -2.20 21.08 2.13
N PRO A 44 -3.16 21.55 2.93
CA PRO A 44 -2.86 22.08 4.26
C PRO A 44 -2.54 20.94 5.24
N VAL A 45 -1.41 21.02 5.94
CA VAL A 45 -1.03 20.07 7.00
C VAL A 45 -1.03 20.79 8.33
N SER A 46 -1.92 20.41 9.22
CA SER A 46 -1.96 20.94 10.58
C SER A 46 -1.01 20.15 11.48
N ILE A 47 0.02 20.83 11.98
CA ILE A 47 0.95 20.30 13.00
C ILE A 47 0.47 20.79 14.36
N THR A 48 0.15 19.86 15.27
CA THR A 48 -0.25 20.15 16.65
C THR A 48 0.97 20.10 17.59
N SER A 49 0.80 20.55 18.83
CA SER A 49 1.87 20.46 19.83
C SER A 49 2.20 18.99 20.15
N VAL A 50 3.46 18.67 20.46
CA VAL A 50 3.89 17.30 20.80
C VAL A 50 3.04 16.66 21.92
N PRO A 51 2.69 17.37 23.02
CA PRO A 51 1.79 16.82 24.04
C PRO A 51 0.40 16.47 23.49
N CYS A 52 -0.11 17.24 22.53
CA CYS A 52 -1.37 16.96 21.84
C CYS A 52 -1.24 15.73 20.94
N GLU A 53 -0.19 15.62 20.11
CA GLU A 53 0.03 14.45 19.25
C GLU A 53 0.11 13.14 20.05
N VAL A 54 0.76 13.18 21.22
CA VAL A 54 0.82 12.03 22.14
C VAL A 54 -0.57 11.69 22.67
N MET A 55 -1.38 12.68 23.03
CA MET A 55 -2.75 12.46 23.50
C MET A 55 -3.67 11.92 22.39
N GLU A 56 -3.60 12.51 21.20
CA GLU A 56 -4.30 12.05 19.99
C GLU A 56 -3.96 10.59 19.72
N LYS A 57 -2.69 10.20 19.85
CA LYS A 57 -2.25 8.81 19.70
C LYS A 57 -2.85 7.88 20.75
N ILE A 58 -2.87 8.28 22.03
CA ILE A 58 -3.47 7.49 23.11
C ILE A 58 -4.98 7.29 22.85
N ILE A 59 -5.69 8.37 22.55
CA ILE A 59 -7.14 8.33 22.26
C ILE A 59 -7.42 7.47 21.03
N LYS A 60 -6.66 7.67 19.93
CA LYS A 60 -6.77 6.87 18.71
C LYS A 60 -6.57 5.38 19.02
N GLU A 61 -5.54 4.99 19.75
CA GLU A 61 -5.27 3.59 20.06
C GLU A 61 -6.43 2.94 20.84
N GLN A 62 -7.05 3.65 21.78
CA GLN A 62 -8.21 3.14 22.53
C GLN A 62 -9.46 3.05 21.65
N ILE A 63 -9.73 4.07 20.83
CA ILE A 63 -10.86 4.07 19.90
C ILE A 63 -10.72 2.96 18.87
N THR A 64 -9.53 2.78 18.28
CA THR A 64 -9.30 1.70 17.30
C THR A 64 -9.53 0.34 17.94
N LYS A 65 -9.01 0.07 19.14
CA LYS A 65 -9.26 -1.19 19.86
C LYS A 65 -10.74 -1.42 20.13
N TYR A 66 -11.47 -0.38 20.52
CA TYR A 66 -12.91 -0.45 20.75
C TYR A 66 -13.66 -0.78 19.45
N LEU A 67 -13.40 -0.05 18.36
CA LEU A 67 -14.05 -0.25 17.06
C LEU A 67 -13.76 -1.61 16.44
N GLU A 68 -12.54 -2.14 16.64
CA GLU A 68 -12.17 -3.50 16.26
C GLU A 68 -12.95 -4.54 17.07
N LYS A 69 -13.07 -4.35 18.40
CA LYS A 69 -13.83 -5.25 19.28
C LYS A 69 -15.33 -5.27 18.96
N THR A 70 -15.91 -4.13 18.61
CA THR A 70 -17.35 -4.02 18.29
C THR A 70 -17.67 -4.27 16.82
N SER A 71 -16.68 -4.52 15.97
CA SER A 71 -16.85 -4.74 14.52
C SER A 71 -17.65 -3.63 13.81
N CYS A 72 -17.51 -2.38 14.28
CA CYS A 72 -18.22 -1.23 13.70
C CYS A 72 -17.62 -0.78 12.35
N ILE A 73 -16.40 -1.22 12.02
CA ILE A 73 -15.71 -0.89 10.78
C ILE A 73 -15.78 -2.10 9.84
N SER A 74 -16.07 -1.84 8.57
CA SER A 74 -16.10 -2.89 7.55
C SER A 74 -14.78 -3.64 7.47
N ASN A 75 -14.85 -4.96 7.33
CA ASN A 75 -13.69 -5.80 7.08
C ASN A 75 -12.96 -5.43 5.77
N ASN A 76 -13.61 -4.70 4.85
CA ASN A 76 -12.97 -4.26 3.60
C ASN A 76 -12.20 -2.93 3.74
N GLN A 77 -12.17 -2.33 4.94
CA GLN A 77 -11.35 -1.15 5.22
C GLN A 77 -9.89 -1.57 5.48
N HIS A 78 -8.96 -1.09 4.65
CA HIS A 78 -7.52 -1.31 4.86
C HIS A 78 -6.79 -0.07 5.35
N GLY A 79 -7.20 1.10 4.87
CA GLY A 79 -6.61 2.37 5.26
C GLY A 79 -6.76 2.59 6.76
N PHE A 80 -5.63 2.84 7.43
CA PHE A 80 -5.55 3.15 8.87
C PHE A 80 -5.98 2.03 9.84
N MET A 81 -6.16 0.79 9.35
CA MET A 81 -6.50 -0.36 10.17
C MET A 81 -5.25 -1.13 10.62
N SER A 82 -5.29 -1.69 11.83
CA SER A 82 -4.22 -2.58 12.29
C SER A 82 -4.17 -3.83 11.43
N LYS A 83 -2.97 -4.36 11.17
CA LYS A 83 -2.73 -5.59 10.38
C LYS A 83 -3.26 -5.57 8.94
N LYS A 84 -3.71 -4.42 8.42
CA LYS A 84 -4.07 -4.22 7.02
C LYS A 84 -3.28 -3.05 6.44
N GLY A 85 -2.93 -3.14 5.18
CA GLY A 85 -2.16 -2.10 4.50
C GLY A 85 -2.38 -2.15 2.99
N CYS A 86 -1.56 -1.40 2.26
CA CYS A 86 -1.66 -1.35 0.80
C CYS A 86 -1.45 -2.73 0.17
N THR A 87 -0.45 -3.48 0.64
CA THR A 87 -0.15 -4.82 0.10
C THR A 87 -1.30 -5.80 0.32
N SER A 88 -1.91 -5.86 1.51
CA SER A 88 -3.06 -6.73 1.72
C SER A 88 -4.26 -6.35 0.86
N ASN A 89 -4.54 -5.05 0.69
CA ASN A 89 -5.65 -4.59 -0.17
C ASN A 89 -5.44 -4.97 -1.63
N LEU A 90 -4.23 -4.71 -2.13
CA LEU A 90 -3.86 -5.06 -3.50
C LEU A 90 -3.90 -6.58 -3.72
N LEU A 91 -3.45 -7.38 -2.75
CA LEU A 91 -3.53 -8.85 -2.82
C LEU A 91 -4.98 -9.34 -2.88
N GLU A 92 -5.92 -8.76 -2.12
CA GLU A 92 -7.35 -9.07 -2.19
C GLU A 92 -7.90 -8.78 -3.59
N SER A 93 -7.60 -7.59 -4.13
CA SER A 93 -8.06 -7.20 -5.47
C SER A 93 -7.49 -8.10 -6.57
N ILE A 94 -6.18 -8.36 -6.58
CA ILE A 94 -5.57 -9.21 -7.61
C ILE A 94 -6.04 -10.67 -7.48
N ASP A 95 -6.29 -11.17 -6.26
CA ASP A 95 -6.88 -12.51 -6.09
C ASP A 95 -8.26 -12.59 -6.73
N TYR A 96 -9.12 -11.60 -6.48
CA TYR A 96 -10.46 -11.51 -7.06
C TYR A 96 -10.40 -11.48 -8.59
N ILE A 97 -9.60 -10.57 -9.17
CA ILE A 97 -9.47 -10.42 -10.63
C ILE A 97 -8.91 -11.70 -11.26
N THR A 98 -7.76 -12.19 -10.80
CA THR A 98 -7.11 -13.36 -11.42
C THR A 98 -7.97 -14.62 -11.33
N LYS A 99 -8.78 -14.76 -10.27
CA LYS A 99 -9.70 -15.88 -10.10
C LYS A 99 -10.90 -15.78 -11.05
N ALA A 100 -11.56 -14.63 -11.16
CA ALA A 100 -12.65 -14.42 -12.12
C ALA A 100 -12.18 -14.69 -13.57
N LEU A 101 -11.03 -14.12 -13.96
CA LEU A 101 -10.44 -14.35 -15.27
C LEU A 101 -10.07 -15.83 -15.52
N SER A 102 -9.73 -16.60 -14.48
CA SER A 102 -9.46 -18.03 -14.63
C SER A 102 -10.71 -18.86 -14.95
N LYS A 103 -11.89 -18.32 -14.65
CA LYS A 103 -13.20 -18.87 -15.02
C LYS A 103 -13.74 -18.33 -16.34
N ARG A 104 -12.96 -17.51 -17.06
CA ARG A 104 -13.37 -16.78 -18.28
C ARG A 104 -14.48 -15.75 -18.05
N ASN A 105 -14.62 -15.25 -16.82
CA ASN A 105 -15.46 -14.11 -16.51
C ASN A 105 -14.67 -12.81 -16.68
N PHE A 106 -15.36 -11.68 -16.74
CA PHE A 106 -14.77 -10.34 -16.77
C PHE A 106 -14.77 -9.72 -15.38
N VAL A 107 -14.02 -8.64 -15.20
CA VAL A 107 -14.08 -7.83 -13.97
C VAL A 107 -13.98 -6.37 -14.35
N ASP A 108 -14.85 -5.54 -13.80
CA ASP A 108 -14.72 -4.09 -13.89
C ASP A 108 -14.36 -3.51 -12.52
N ILE A 109 -13.43 -2.55 -12.51
CA ILE A 109 -12.99 -1.86 -11.30
C ILE A 109 -13.19 -0.37 -11.47
N ALA A 110 -14.02 0.21 -10.60
CA ALA A 110 -14.17 1.66 -10.50
C ALA A 110 -13.27 2.21 -9.38
N PHE A 111 -12.28 3.02 -9.75
CA PHE A 111 -11.42 3.77 -8.85
C PHE A 111 -12.06 5.12 -8.52
N LEU A 112 -12.16 5.44 -7.23
CA LEU A 112 -12.85 6.61 -6.69
C LEU A 112 -11.87 7.53 -5.95
N ASP A 113 -11.87 8.82 -6.28
CA ASP A 113 -11.09 9.86 -5.57
C ASP A 113 -12.02 10.90 -4.94
N PHE A 114 -12.00 11.02 -3.62
CA PHE A 114 -12.73 12.07 -2.92
C PHE A 114 -11.95 13.40 -2.99
N ALA A 115 -12.63 14.46 -3.42
CA ALA A 115 -12.04 15.79 -3.54
C ALA A 115 -11.80 16.39 -2.14
N LYS A 116 -10.52 16.57 -1.78
CA LYS A 116 -10.10 17.22 -0.52
C LYS A 116 -10.78 16.62 0.72
N SER A 117 -10.87 15.29 0.78
CA SER A 117 -11.79 14.62 1.71
C SER A 117 -11.54 14.98 3.19
N PHE A 118 -10.30 15.20 3.63
CA PHE A 118 -10.00 15.62 5.01
C PHE A 118 -10.50 17.04 5.31
N ASP A 119 -10.42 17.95 4.34
CA ASP A 119 -10.83 19.34 4.50
C ASP A 119 -12.37 19.51 4.47
N LYS A 120 -13.07 18.54 3.86
CA LYS A 120 -14.53 18.58 3.68
C LYS A 120 -15.34 17.83 4.73
N VAL A 121 -14.69 17.10 5.65
CA VAL A 121 -15.42 16.33 6.68
C VAL A 121 -16.21 17.30 7.58
N SER A 122 -17.54 17.20 7.55
CA SER A 122 -18.39 17.96 8.46
C SER A 122 -18.18 17.52 9.91
N HIS A 123 -17.64 18.41 10.76
CA HIS A 123 -17.42 18.12 12.17
C HIS A 123 -18.72 17.71 12.89
N ARG A 124 -19.84 18.38 12.61
CA ARG A 124 -21.14 18.06 13.21
C ARG A 124 -21.59 16.63 12.89
N ARG A 125 -21.48 16.22 11.63
CA ARG A 125 -21.86 14.86 11.18
C ARG A 125 -20.89 13.81 11.71
N LEU A 126 -19.60 14.11 11.76
CA LEU A 126 -18.59 13.25 12.36
C LEU A 126 -18.89 12.98 13.84
N ILE A 127 -19.14 14.03 14.64
CA ILE A 127 -19.51 13.87 16.06
C ILE A 127 -20.78 13.05 16.23
N HIS A 128 -21.80 13.27 15.40
CA HIS A 128 -23.02 12.45 15.43
C HIS A 128 -22.74 10.96 15.16
N LYS A 129 -21.89 10.66 14.17
CA LYS A 129 -21.50 9.28 13.83
C LYS A 129 -20.67 8.62 14.92
N LEU A 130 -19.75 9.37 15.55
CA LEU A 130 -19.00 8.88 16.70
C LEU A 130 -19.94 8.46 17.84
N LYS A 131 -20.96 9.28 18.13
CA LYS A 131 -21.98 8.96 19.14
C LYS A 131 -22.77 7.70 18.77
N ALA A 132 -23.15 7.55 17.50
CA ALA A 132 -23.85 6.36 17.00
C ALA A 132 -22.99 5.07 17.09
N TYR A 133 -21.66 5.18 16.95
CA TYR A 133 -20.73 4.07 17.18
C TYR A 133 -20.44 3.81 18.68
N GLY A 134 -21.06 4.57 19.59
CA GLY A 134 -20.88 4.43 21.03
C GLY A 134 -19.69 5.20 21.62
N ILE A 135 -19.04 6.06 20.83
CA ILE A 135 -17.97 6.94 21.30
C ILE A 135 -18.61 8.17 21.95
N ASN A 136 -18.95 8.02 23.22
CA ASN A 136 -19.70 8.98 24.03
C ASN A 136 -18.89 9.47 25.25
N GLY A 137 -19.55 10.21 26.13
CA GLY A 137 -18.98 10.67 27.39
C GLY A 137 -17.80 11.61 27.19
N ASN A 138 -16.82 11.49 28.07
CA ASN A 138 -15.68 12.39 28.12
C ASN A 138 -14.76 12.29 26.89
N VAL A 139 -14.59 11.11 26.31
CA VAL A 139 -13.83 10.94 25.07
C VAL A 139 -14.54 11.63 23.91
N GLY A 140 -15.87 11.47 23.80
CA GLY A 140 -16.67 12.15 22.78
C GLY A 140 -16.60 13.68 22.92
N LYS A 141 -16.74 14.20 24.13
CA LYS A 141 -16.59 15.65 24.44
C LYS A 141 -15.19 16.16 24.09
N TRP A 142 -14.15 15.41 24.42
CA TRP A 142 -12.77 15.78 24.11
C TRP A 142 -12.55 15.91 22.59
N ILE A 143 -13.09 14.96 21.79
CA ILE A 143 -13.00 15.03 20.33
C ILE A 143 -13.78 16.24 19.80
N GLU A 144 -14.97 16.51 20.34
CA GLU A 144 -15.77 17.68 19.98
C GLU A 144 -15.03 18.99 20.27
N SER A 145 -14.41 19.12 21.45
CA SER A 145 -13.53 20.26 21.81
C SER A 145 -12.34 20.38 20.84
N PHE A 146 -11.67 19.26 20.56
CA PHE A 146 -10.51 19.21 19.66
C PHE A 146 -10.86 19.67 18.23
N LEU A 147 -12.05 19.35 17.72
CA LEU A 147 -12.46 19.70 16.36
C LEU A 147 -13.01 21.13 16.23
N THR A 148 -13.58 21.69 17.30
CA THR A 148 -14.32 22.98 17.24
C THR A 148 -13.50 24.18 17.66
N SER A 149 -12.53 24.04 18.57
CA SER A 149 -11.81 25.18 19.15
C SER A 149 -10.52 25.59 18.42
N ARG A 150 -10.26 25.06 17.21
CA ARG A 150 -8.93 25.21 16.58
C ARG A 150 -8.68 26.60 15.98
N LYS A 151 -7.51 27.16 16.28
CA LYS A 151 -6.93 28.33 15.61
C LYS A 151 -5.76 27.88 14.72
N GLN A 152 -5.64 28.48 13.53
CA GLN A 152 -4.69 28.05 12.50
C GLN A 152 -3.73 29.20 12.13
N GLN A 153 -2.43 28.91 12.00
CA GLN A 153 -1.42 29.86 11.50
C GLN A 153 -0.47 29.16 10.52
N THR A 154 -0.15 29.77 9.40
CA THR A 154 0.62 29.12 8.32
C THR A 154 2.14 29.15 8.58
N VAL A 155 2.81 27.99 8.60
CA VAL A 155 4.27 27.80 8.81
C VAL A 155 4.80 26.79 7.79
N LEU A 156 5.96 27.03 7.16
CA LEU A 156 6.49 26.23 6.03
C LEU A 156 7.37 25.03 6.46
N VAL A 157 6.85 23.82 6.76
CA VAL A 157 7.64 22.56 6.93
C VAL A 157 6.86 21.24 6.64
N TYR A 158 7.44 20.29 5.90
CA TYR A 158 6.77 19.23 5.10
C TYR A 158 6.39 17.86 5.77
N LYS A 159 5.21 17.23 5.44
CA LYS A 159 4.85 15.74 5.23
C LYS A 159 3.31 15.37 5.36
N ILE A 160 2.71 14.40 4.58
CA ILE A 160 1.28 13.84 4.67
C ILE A 160 1.07 12.42 4.01
N TYR A 161 -0.04 11.67 4.33
CA TYR A 161 -0.71 10.65 3.46
C TYR A 161 -2.26 10.35 3.64
N ALA A 162 -2.92 9.81 2.57
CA ALA A 162 -4.19 9.03 2.34
C ALA A 162 -5.44 9.70 1.68
N ASN A 163 -6.26 8.94 0.89
CA ASN A 163 -7.69 9.11 0.46
C ASN A 163 -8.16 8.27 -0.78
N ASP A 164 -7.83 6.98 -0.91
CA ASP A 164 -8.14 6.20 -2.13
C ASP A 164 -9.19 5.09 -1.85
N THR A 165 -10.24 4.97 -2.69
CA THR A 165 -11.31 3.93 -2.60
C THR A 165 -11.53 3.27 -3.97
N LYS A 166 -11.95 1.99 -4.01
CA LYS A 166 -12.30 1.28 -5.26
C LYS A 166 -13.44 0.27 -5.07
N LEU A 167 -14.19 0.03 -6.14
CA LEU A 167 -15.26 -0.98 -6.23
C LEU A 167 -14.86 -2.02 -7.29
N LEU A 168 -15.15 -3.30 -7.04
CA LEU A 168 -14.83 -4.40 -7.95
C LEU A 168 -16.10 -5.22 -8.19
N GLN A 169 -16.41 -5.50 -9.45
CA GLN A 169 -17.55 -6.34 -9.85
C GLN A 169 -17.10 -7.39 -10.87
N GLU A 170 -17.32 -8.67 -10.56
CA GLU A 170 -17.22 -9.78 -11.52
C GLU A 170 -18.42 -9.74 -12.45
N ILE A 171 -18.16 -9.76 -13.75
CA ILE A 171 -19.17 -9.69 -14.81
C ILE A 171 -19.14 -11.02 -15.54
N LYS A 172 -20.22 -11.78 -15.42
CA LYS A 172 -20.39 -13.05 -16.11
C LYS A 172 -20.94 -12.79 -17.50
N PRO A 173 -20.38 -13.41 -18.56
CA PRO A 173 -20.88 -13.22 -19.93
C PRO A 173 -22.39 -13.46 -20.06
N GLU A 174 -22.93 -14.46 -19.35
CA GLU A 174 -24.35 -14.81 -19.36
C GLU A 174 -25.26 -13.82 -18.59
N PHE A 175 -24.70 -12.97 -17.72
CA PHE A 175 -25.44 -12.00 -16.90
C PHE A 175 -24.90 -10.57 -17.06
N HIS A 176 -24.27 -10.28 -18.20
CA HIS A 176 -23.48 -9.07 -18.43
C HIS A 176 -24.19 -7.78 -17.97
N ASP A 177 -25.40 -7.54 -18.49
CA ASP A 177 -26.12 -6.29 -18.21
C ASP A 177 -26.58 -6.18 -16.76
N ALA A 178 -26.95 -7.32 -16.15
CA ALA A 178 -27.33 -7.37 -14.74
C ALA A 178 -26.14 -7.09 -13.82
N ASP A 179 -24.97 -7.67 -14.12
CA ASP A 179 -23.75 -7.46 -13.33
C ASP A 179 -23.23 -6.01 -13.47
N CYS A 180 -23.26 -5.43 -14.68
CA CYS A 180 -22.94 -4.02 -14.89
C CYS A 180 -23.91 -3.10 -14.12
N LEU A 181 -25.20 -3.43 -14.10
CA LEU A 181 -26.21 -2.67 -13.36
C LEU A 181 -25.95 -2.69 -11.84
N ILE A 182 -25.41 -3.78 -11.29
CA ILE A 182 -25.01 -3.84 -9.87
C ILE A 182 -23.92 -2.81 -9.57
N LEU A 183 -22.85 -2.77 -10.38
CA LEU A 183 -21.77 -1.80 -10.19
C LEU A 183 -22.27 -0.36 -10.37
N GLN A 184 -23.15 -0.12 -11.34
CA GLN A 184 -23.76 1.19 -11.53
C GLN A 184 -24.62 1.62 -10.33
N ASN A 185 -25.37 0.69 -9.72
CA ASN A 185 -26.14 0.97 -8.51
C ASN A 185 -25.24 1.30 -7.31
N ASP A 186 -24.13 0.59 -7.13
CA ASP A 186 -23.16 0.89 -6.08
C ASP A 186 -22.54 2.29 -6.27
N LEU A 187 -22.24 2.68 -7.51
CA LEU A 187 -21.77 4.03 -7.84
C LEU A 187 -22.83 5.10 -7.53
N ASN A 188 -24.11 4.82 -7.78
CA ASN A 188 -25.21 5.72 -7.46
C ASN A 188 -25.33 5.92 -5.94
N ILE A 189 -25.30 4.84 -5.16
CA ILE A 189 -25.34 4.88 -3.69
C ILE A 189 -24.17 5.70 -3.13
N ILE A 190 -22.96 5.52 -3.66
CA ILE A 190 -21.79 6.29 -3.21
C ILE A 190 -21.89 7.77 -3.62
N SER A 191 -22.45 8.07 -4.78
CA SER A 191 -22.69 9.44 -5.24
C SER A 191 -23.69 10.16 -4.33
N GLU A 192 -24.78 9.49 -3.95
CA GLU A 192 -25.77 10.00 -2.99
C GLU A 192 -25.15 10.19 -1.60
N TRP A 193 -24.43 9.19 -1.09
CA TRP A 193 -23.71 9.29 0.17
C TRP A 193 -22.70 10.45 0.19
N SER A 194 -21.97 10.66 -0.91
CA SER A 194 -21.04 11.78 -1.08
C SER A 194 -21.73 13.13 -0.89
N LYS A 195 -22.95 13.30 -1.43
CA LYS A 195 -23.78 14.51 -1.27
C LYS A 195 -24.27 14.66 0.17
N GLU A 196 -24.73 13.57 0.76
CA GLU A 196 -25.16 13.55 2.17
C GLU A 196 -24.00 13.83 3.14
N TRP A 197 -22.76 13.53 2.80
CA TRP A 197 -21.58 13.67 3.68
C TRP A 197 -20.66 14.85 3.34
N PRO A 198 -21.18 15.88 2.67
CA PRO A 198 -20.51 16.81 1.73
C PRO A 198 -19.07 16.43 1.36
N MET A 199 -18.86 15.16 1.01
CA MET A 199 -17.58 14.61 0.62
C MET A 199 -17.63 14.37 -0.89
N GLU A 200 -17.58 15.46 -1.66
CA GLU A 200 -17.69 15.40 -3.12
C GLU A 200 -16.62 14.49 -3.75
N LEU A 201 -17.03 13.70 -4.73
CA LEU A 201 -16.17 12.92 -5.60
C LEU A 201 -15.50 13.82 -6.65
N ASN A 202 -14.26 13.49 -7.01
CA ASN A 202 -13.56 14.11 -8.13
C ASN A 202 -13.72 13.23 -9.37
N VAL A 203 -14.86 13.35 -10.07
CA VAL A 203 -15.22 12.48 -11.19
C VAL A 203 -14.14 12.45 -12.27
N ALA A 204 -13.47 13.58 -12.54
CA ALA A 204 -12.37 13.66 -13.52
C ALA A 204 -11.16 12.76 -13.19
N LYS A 205 -10.97 12.40 -11.91
CA LYS A 205 -9.95 11.45 -11.46
C LYS A 205 -10.49 10.05 -11.17
N CYS A 206 -11.80 9.88 -11.10
CA CYS A 206 -12.38 8.55 -11.08
C CYS A 206 -12.10 7.88 -12.43
N LYS A 207 -11.80 6.58 -12.38
CA LYS A 207 -11.43 5.79 -13.57
C LYS A 207 -12.07 4.41 -13.49
N VAL A 208 -12.42 3.85 -14.64
CA VAL A 208 -12.81 2.44 -14.74
C VAL A 208 -11.74 1.67 -15.51
N VAL A 209 -11.38 0.49 -15.01
CA VAL A 209 -10.53 -0.46 -15.73
C VAL A 209 -11.32 -1.74 -15.95
N HIS A 210 -11.40 -2.14 -17.22
CA HIS A 210 -12.11 -3.34 -17.67
C HIS A 210 -11.12 -4.49 -17.86
N PHE A 211 -11.32 -5.61 -17.17
CA PHE A 211 -10.44 -6.77 -17.21
C PHE A 211 -11.09 -7.92 -17.99
N GLY A 212 -10.24 -8.64 -18.73
CA GLY A 212 -10.59 -9.86 -19.45
C GLY A 212 -10.72 -9.67 -20.95
N HIS A 213 -10.27 -10.68 -21.70
CA HIS A 213 -10.24 -10.62 -23.16
C HIS A 213 -11.66 -10.72 -23.73
N GLY A 214 -12.10 -9.71 -24.49
CA GLY A 214 -13.46 -9.65 -25.03
C GLY A 214 -14.48 -8.97 -24.09
N ASN A 215 -14.03 -8.30 -23.03
CA ASN A 215 -14.88 -7.38 -22.26
C ASN A 215 -15.36 -6.25 -23.20
N ILE A 216 -16.65 -5.92 -23.13
CA ILE A 216 -17.28 -4.94 -24.03
C ILE A 216 -17.05 -3.48 -23.59
N ASN A 217 -16.41 -3.27 -22.43
CA ASN A 217 -16.12 -1.97 -21.84
C ASN A 217 -17.39 -1.14 -21.59
N HIS A 218 -18.25 -1.63 -20.70
CA HIS A 218 -19.48 -0.93 -20.33
C HIS A 218 -19.21 0.49 -19.80
N GLU A 219 -19.97 1.47 -20.26
CA GLU A 219 -19.82 2.86 -19.81
C GLU A 219 -20.57 3.09 -18.49
N TYR A 220 -19.84 3.49 -17.45
CA TYR A 220 -20.42 3.84 -16.16
C TYR A 220 -20.54 5.36 -16.01
N VAL A 221 -21.60 5.80 -15.33
CA VAL A 221 -21.86 7.22 -15.05
C VAL A 221 -21.82 7.52 -13.56
N MET A 222 -21.46 8.75 -13.22
CA MET A 222 -21.45 9.26 -11.86
C MET A 222 -22.17 10.60 -11.81
N ASN A 223 -23.02 10.77 -10.79
CA ASN A 223 -23.75 12.03 -10.60
C ASN A 223 -22.90 12.99 -9.76
N ASP A 224 -22.46 14.10 -10.36
CA ASP A 224 -21.62 15.10 -9.70
C ASP A 224 -22.40 16.13 -8.87
N GLY A 225 -23.73 16.01 -8.81
CA GLY A 225 -24.62 16.98 -8.18
C GLY A 225 -25.54 17.68 -9.18
N ASN A 226 -25.05 17.94 -10.39
CA ASN A 226 -25.76 18.71 -11.42
C ASN A 226 -25.99 17.92 -12.71
N THR A 227 -25.07 16.99 -13.03
CA THR A 227 -25.11 16.19 -14.27
C THR A 227 -24.63 14.76 -14.04
N PHE A 228 -24.98 13.87 -14.97
CA PHE A 228 -24.37 12.55 -15.07
C PHE A 228 -23.12 12.65 -15.95
N LEU A 229 -21.96 12.39 -15.37
CA LEU A 229 -20.68 12.39 -16.05
C LEU A 229 -20.21 10.96 -16.26
N ILE A 230 -19.76 10.65 -17.48
CA ILE A 230 -19.17 9.35 -17.80
C ILE A 230 -17.82 9.23 -17.07
N ILE A 231 -17.62 8.12 -16.37
CA ILE A 231 -16.34 7.79 -15.74
C ILE A 231 -15.39 7.31 -16.83
N ALA A 232 -14.24 7.98 -16.96
CA ALA A 232 -13.31 7.65 -18.03
C ALA A 232 -12.71 6.23 -17.87
N ALA A 233 -12.83 5.42 -18.91
CA ALA A 233 -12.14 4.14 -19.00
C ALA A 233 -10.63 4.32 -19.22
N THR A 234 -9.82 3.40 -18.69
CA THR A 234 -8.38 3.34 -18.93
C THR A 234 -7.88 1.90 -18.90
N ASP A 235 -6.84 1.62 -19.70
CA ASP A 235 -6.18 0.32 -19.70
C ASP A 235 -5.20 0.16 -18.53
N VAL A 236 -4.74 1.27 -17.94
CA VAL A 236 -3.72 1.27 -16.87
C VAL A 236 -4.06 2.32 -15.83
N GLU A 237 -4.23 1.90 -14.58
CA GLU A 237 -4.53 2.81 -13.46
C GLU A 237 -3.54 2.64 -12.30
N ARG A 238 -3.27 3.73 -11.57
CA ARG A 238 -2.36 3.70 -10.42
C ARG A 238 -3.14 3.35 -9.15
N ASP A 239 -2.95 2.15 -8.65
CA ASP A 239 -3.58 1.64 -7.43
C ASP A 239 -2.57 1.56 -6.28
N LEU A 240 -2.76 2.37 -5.23
CA LEU A 240 -1.96 2.34 -3.99
C LEU A 240 -0.43 2.35 -4.18
N GLY A 241 0.04 2.93 -5.29
CA GLY A 241 1.45 3.08 -5.63
C GLY A 241 1.99 2.09 -6.65
N ILE A 242 1.19 1.15 -7.14
CA ILE A 242 1.52 0.30 -8.29
C ILE A 242 0.68 0.67 -9.51
N PHE A 243 1.16 0.37 -10.72
CA PHE A 243 0.39 0.55 -11.95
C PHE A 243 -0.19 -0.78 -12.38
N LEU A 244 -1.52 -0.87 -12.44
CA LEU A 244 -2.27 -2.06 -12.79
C LEU A 244 -2.81 -1.92 -14.21
N SER A 245 -2.39 -2.81 -15.11
CA SER A 245 -2.95 -2.90 -16.47
C SER A 245 -4.09 -3.91 -16.55
N ASN A 246 -5.03 -3.71 -17.47
CA ASN A 246 -6.13 -4.63 -17.73
C ASN A 246 -5.70 -6.04 -18.19
N ASP A 247 -4.50 -6.16 -18.77
CA ASP A 247 -3.90 -7.44 -19.15
C ASP A 247 -3.08 -8.10 -18.03
N LEU A 248 -3.03 -7.48 -16.85
CA LEU A 248 -2.29 -7.92 -15.66
C LEU A 248 -0.79 -8.14 -15.88
N LYS A 249 -0.20 -7.50 -16.90
CA LYS A 249 1.24 -7.43 -17.08
C LYS A 249 1.83 -6.28 -16.27
N TRP A 250 3.11 -6.41 -15.91
CA TRP A 250 3.79 -5.47 -15.01
C TRP A 250 4.75 -4.53 -15.72
N ASN A 251 4.85 -4.57 -17.05
CA ASN A 251 5.79 -3.77 -17.84
C ASN A 251 5.65 -2.27 -17.58
N GLN A 252 4.43 -1.74 -17.53
CA GLN A 252 4.17 -0.31 -17.25
C GLN A 252 4.62 0.07 -15.84
N HIS A 253 4.29 -0.75 -14.85
CA HIS A 253 4.73 -0.54 -13.47
C HIS A 253 6.25 -0.58 -13.34
N ILE A 254 6.89 -1.53 -14.02
CA ILE A 254 8.34 -1.70 -14.04
C ILE A 254 9.01 -0.49 -14.69
N GLU A 255 8.49 0.01 -15.80
CA GLU A 255 9.00 1.21 -16.44
C GLU A 255 8.95 2.41 -15.49
N VAL A 256 7.83 2.63 -14.80
CA VAL A 256 7.71 3.74 -13.85
C VAL A 256 8.64 3.56 -12.65
N ALA A 257 8.72 2.36 -12.08
CA ALA A 257 9.59 2.04 -10.95
C ALA A 257 11.08 2.23 -11.30
N THR A 258 11.51 1.69 -12.43
CA THR A 258 12.90 1.78 -12.91
C THR A 258 13.27 3.21 -13.29
N ARG A 259 12.36 3.98 -13.91
CA ARG A 259 12.56 5.41 -14.20
C ARG A 259 12.76 6.22 -12.91
N ARG A 260 11.92 5.98 -11.90
CA ARG A 260 12.06 6.66 -10.59
C ARG A 260 13.37 6.28 -9.89
N ALA A 261 13.72 4.99 -9.89
CA ALA A 261 14.96 4.51 -9.31
C ALA A 261 16.20 5.09 -10.02
N ASN A 262 16.20 5.15 -11.36
CA ASN A 262 17.27 5.78 -12.15
C ASN A 262 17.42 7.27 -11.83
N MET A 263 16.31 8.01 -11.72
CA MET A 263 16.33 9.43 -11.36
C MET A 263 17.04 9.62 -10.01
N ILE A 264 16.62 8.87 -8.98
CA ILE A 264 17.20 8.98 -7.64
C ILE A 264 18.66 8.54 -7.64
N LEU A 265 19.00 7.47 -8.36
CA LEU A 265 20.37 7.04 -8.55
C LEU A 265 21.23 8.16 -9.16
N GLY A 266 20.72 8.86 -10.16
CA GLY A 266 21.37 10.03 -10.75
C GLY A 266 21.55 11.19 -9.78
N LEU A 267 20.55 11.48 -8.94
CA LEU A 267 20.65 12.50 -7.89
C LEU A 267 21.72 12.14 -6.86
N LEU A 268 21.72 10.91 -6.35
CA LEU A 268 22.73 10.44 -5.39
C LEU A 268 24.14 10.53 -5.96
N LYS A 269 24.32 10.19 -7.25
CA LYS A 269 25.60 10.36 -7.94
C LYS A 269 26.08 11.81 -7.94
N LYS A 270 25.18 12.77 -8.12
CA LYS A 270 25.53 14.20 -8.14
C LYS A 270 25.77 14.76 -6.74
N THR A 271 24.97 14.33 -5.76
CA THR A 271 25.02 14.87 -4.39
C THR A 271 26.21 14.34 -3.60
N PHE A 272 26.50 13.04 -3.67
CA PHE A 272 27.55 12.43 -2.87
C PHE A 272 28.85 12.29 -3.67
N ARG A 273 29.91 12.95 -3.20
CA ARG A 273 31.27 12.84 -3.77
C ARG A 273 31.94 11.52 -3.41
N SER A 274 31.81 11.10 -2.13
CA SER A 274 32.37 9.82 -1.68
C SER A 274 31.72 8.65 -2.40
N ARG A 275 32.57 7.71 -2.83
CA ARG A 275 32.21 6.46 -3.51
C ARG A 275 32.56 5.22 -2.68
N ASP A 276 32.76 5.40 -1.38
CA ASP A 276 32.99 4.29 -0.45
C ASP A 276 31.89 3.23 -0.55
N ILE A 277 32.30 1.96 -0.59
CA ILE A 277 31.42 0.80 -0.79
C ILE A 277 30.37 0.73 0.32
N LYS A 278 30.73 0.98 1.58
CA LYS A 278 29.82 0.87 2.73
C LYS A 278 28.78 2.00 2.70
N LEU A 279 29.21 3.24 2.50
CA LEU A 279 28.31 4.39 2.37
C LEU A 279 27.39 4.22 1.16
N TRP A 280 27.95 3.91 0.00
CA TRP A 280 27.19 3.73 -1.23
C TRP A 280 26.16 2.60 -1.11
N GLY A 281 26.56 1.49 -0.48
CA GLY A 281 25.69 0.38 -0.14
C GLY A 281 24.44 0.85 0.60
N LYS A 282 24.62 1.64 1.66
CA LYS A 282 23.52 2.22 2.45
C LYS A 282 22.66 3.20 1.66
N LEU A 283 23.27 4.06 0.84
CA LEU A 283 22.52 5.03 0.02
C LEU A 283 21.60 4.32 -0.98
N TYR A 284 22.12 3.31 -1.68
CA TYR A 284 21.34 2.53 -2.63
C TYR A 284 20.18 1.77 -1.95
N THR A 285 20.46 1.06 -0.84
CA THR A 285 19.42 0.31 -0.10
C THR A 285 18.33 1.21 0.47
N THR A 286 18.67 2.46 0.83
CA THR A 286 17.76 3.38 1.52
C THR A 286 16.90 4.19 0.55
N TYR A 287 17.46 4.64 -0.58
CA TYR A 287 16.79 5.61 -1.45
C TYR A 287 16.42 5.06 -2.82
N VAL A 288 17.19 4.12 -3.39
CA VAL A 288 16.94 3.63 -4.76
C VAL A 288 16.13 2.35 -4.71
N ARG A 289 16.59 1.37 -3.93
CA ARG A 289 16.02 0.03 -3.88
C ARG A 289 14.54 -0.04 -3.48
N PRO A 290 14.03 0.78 -2.54
CA PRO A 290 12.62 0.72 -2.15
C PRO A 290 11.65 0.94 -3.32
N HIS A 291 12.04 1.73 -4.33
CA HIS A 291 11.22 1.96 -5.53
C HIS A 291 11.09 0.73 -6.43
N LEU A 292 12.02 -0.22 -6.33
CA LEU A 292 12.02 -1.47 -7.10
C LEU A 292 11.36 -2.63 -6.34
N GLU A 293 10.99 -2.43 -5.08
CA GLU A 293 10.60 -3.52 -4.17
C GLU A 293 9.28 -3.27 -3.43
N PHE A 294 8.77 -2.05 -3.47
CA PHE A 294 7.50 -1.71 -2.85
C PHE A 294 6.39 -2.62 -3.38
N ALA A 295 5.66 -3.31 -2.50
CA ALA A 295 4.52 -4.17 -2.82
C ALA A 295 4.80 -5.34 -3.81
N VAL A 296 6.04 -5.84 -3.89
CA VAL A 296 6.40 -7.01 -4.72
C VAL A 296 5.50 -8.25 -4.55
N PRO A 297 4.98 -8.58 -3.35
CA PRO A 297 4.04 -9.69 -3.26
C PRO A 297 2.83 -9.52 -4.20
N VAL A 298 2.42 -8.31 -4.51
CA VAL A 298 1.37 -8.04 -5.49
C VAL A 298 1.91 -8.22 -6.91
N TRP A 299 2.99 -7.52 -7.25
CA TRP A 299 3.57 -7.52 -8.59
C TRP A 299 4.93 -8.22 -8.60
N CYS A 300 5.03 -9.30 -9.35
CA CYS A 300 6.29 -9.96 -9.60
C CYS A 300 6.33 -10.33 -11.09
N PRO A 301 7.24 -9.74 -11.89
CA PRO A 301 7.35 -10.11 -13.29
C PRO A 301 7.81 -11.55 -13.42
N TYR A 302 7.25 -12.25 -14.40
CA TYR A 302 7.65 -13.60 -14.80
C TYR A 302 8.32 -13.62 -16.18
N LEU A 303 8.25 -12.50 -16.93
CA LEU A 303 8.94 -12.36 -18.21
C LEU A 303 10.41 -12.03 -17.98
N LYS A 304 11.31 -12.76 -18.66
CA LYS A 304 12.76 -12.55 -18.54
C LYS A 304 13.19 -11.12 -18.88
N GLY A 305 12.54 -10.49 -19.86
CA GLY A 305 12.82 -9.10 -20.24
C GLY A 305 12.55 -8.12 -19.09
N ASP A 306 11.38 -8.24 -18.47
CA ASP A 306 10.97 -7.41 -17.33
C ASP A 306 11.88 -7.61 -16.10
N ILE A 307 12.28 -8.85 -15.83
CA ILE A 307 13.25 -9.19 -14.77
C ILE A 307 14.59 -8.49 -15.03
N LYS A 308 15.08 -8.53 -16.27
CA LYS A 308 16.32 -7.85 -16.68
C LYS A 308 16.23 -6.33 -16.56
N GLU A 309 15.11 -5.72 -16.93
CA GLU A 309 14.94 -4.26 -16.81
C GLU A 309 15.08 -3.76 -15.38
N ILE A 310 14.55 -4.51 -14.42
CA ILE A 310 14.72 -4.21 -13.00
C ILE A 310 16.18 -4.41 -12.58
N GLU A 311 16.79 -5.53 -12.93
CA GLU A 311 18.16 -5.89 -12.54
C GLU A 311 19.20 -4.91 -13.12
N LYS A 312 18.96 -4.35 -14.31
CA LYS A 312 19.79 -3.30 -14.93
C LYS A 312 20.04 -2.12 -13.99
N ILE A 313 19.09 -1.76 -13.13
CA ILE A 313 19.25 -0.66 -12.16
C ILE A 313 20.30 -1.01 -11.10
N GLN A 314 20.28 -2.24 -10.57
CA GLN A 314 21.30 -2.70 -9.63
C GLN A 314 22.66 -2.87 -10.32
N HIS A 315 22.71 -3.35 -11.56
CA HIS A 315 23.94 -3.36 -12.36
C HIS A 315 24.56 -1.97 -12.49
N LYS A 316 23.76 -0.93 -12.80
CA LYS A 316 24.25 0.46 -12.87
C LYS A 316 24.71 0.96 -11.50
N ALA A 317 23.96 0.67 -10.45
CA ALA A 317 24.26 1.13 -9.10
C ALA A 317 25.56 0.51 -8.55
N THR A 318 25.82 -0.76 -8.84
CA THR A 318 27.01 -1.48 -8.36
C THR A 318 28.32 -1.04 -9.03
N LYS A 319 28.24 -0.38 -10.20
CA LYS A 319 29.42 0.16 -10.92
C LYS A 319 29.95 1.50 -10.37
N ILE A 320 29.22 2.13 -9.44
CA ILE A 320 29.53 3.49 -8.97
C ILE A 320 30.72 3.56 -8.02
N PRO A 321 30.90 2.64 -7.06
CA PRO A 321 32.13 2.56 -6.27
C PRO A 321 33.33 2.18 -7.15
N HIS A 322 34.32 3.07 -7.25
CA HIS A 322 35.43 2.94 -8.19
C HIS A 322 36.27 1.68 -7.95
N ASP A 323 36.45 1.29 -6.68
CA ASP A 323 37.28 0.16 -6.27
C ASP A 323 36.79 -1.20 -6.77
N ILE A 324 35.53 -1.28 -7.21
CA ILE A 324 34.90 -2.54 -7.66
C ILE A 324 34.30 -2.43 -9.05
N THR A 325 34.44 -1.30 -9.76
CA THR A 325 33.77 -1.07 -11.06
C THR A 325 34.16 -2.12 -12.11
N SER A 326 35.43 -2.54 -12.13
CA SER A 326 35.97 -3.51 -13.09
C SER A 326 35.60 -4.96 -12.81
N LEU A 327 35.14 -5.27 -11.59
CA LEU A 327 34.78 -6.64 -11.20
C LEU A 327 33.52 -7.09 -11.92
N LEU A 328 33.34 -8.40 -12.06
CA LEU A 328 32.09 -9.00 -12.56
C LEU A 328 30.90 -8.62 -11.67
N TYR A 329 29.68 -8.65 -12.22
CA TYR A 329 28.48 -8.23 -11.48
C TYR A 329 28.30 -9.00 -10.16
N ALA A 330 28.50 -10.31 -10.20
CA ALA A 330 28.46 -11.19 -9.04
C ALA A 330 29.38 -10.69 -7.92
N GLU A 331 30.65 -10.41 -8.24
CA GLU A 331 31.63 -9.96 -7.27
C GLU A 331 31.31 -8.53 -6.77
N ARG A 332 30.80 -7.64 -7.61
CA ARG A 332 30.35 -6.31 -7.15
C ARG A 332 29.22 -6.42 -6.15
N CYS A 333 28.23 -7.28 -6.41
CA CYS A 333 27.14 -7.56 -5.49
C CYS A 333 27.68 -8.14 -4.18
N ARG A 334 28.62 -9.09 -4.23
CA ARG A 334 29.29 -9.63 -3.04
C ARG A 334 29.97 -8.55 -2.21
N ARG A 335 30.77 -7.68 -2.83
CA ARG A 335 31.48 -6.58 -2.13
C ARG A 335 30.52 -5.57 -1.49
N LEU A 336 29.37 -5.34 -2.10
CA LEU A 336 28.30 -4.46 -1.58
C LEU A 336 27.34 -5.17 -0.61
N ASN A 337 27.51 -6.48 -0.38
CA ASN A 337 26.58 -7.33 0.36
C ASN A 337 25.14 -7.30 -0.19
N PHE A 338 25.02 -7.34 -1.52
CA PHE A 338 23.75 -7.35 -2.23
C PHE A 338 23.44 -8.74 -2.78
N THR A 339 22.16 -9.10 -2.76
CA THR A 339 21.62 -10.22 -3.54
C THR A 339 21.00 -9.68 -4.85
N SER A 340 20.73 -10.53 -5.84
CA SER A 340 19.96 -10.12 -7.02
C SER A 340 18.59 -9.58 -6.64
N LEU A 341 18.01 -8.69 -7.46
CA LEU A 341 16.66 -8.18 -7.17
C LEU A 341 15.61 -9.27 -7.36
N GLU A 342 15.88 -10.29 -8.16
CA GLU A 342 15.01 -11.48 -8.25
C GLU A 342 14.94 -12.26 -6.93
N THR A 343 16.09 -12.55 -6.35
CA THR A 343 16.18 -13.14 -5.00
C THR A 343 15.47 -12.27 -3.96
N ARG A 344 15.61 -10.95 -4.05
CA ARG A 344 14.90 -10.01 -3.15
C ARG A 344 13.39 -10.12 -3.29
N ARG A 345 12.87 -10.37 -4.49
CA ARG A 345 11.43 -10.55 -4.72
C ARG A 345 10.90 -11.83 -4.10
N ARG A 346 11.58 -12.96 -4.32
CA ARG A 346 11.26 -14.25 -3.67
C ARG A 346 11.29 -14.14 -2.15
N ARG A 347 12.29 -13.43 -1.61
CA ARG A 347 12.37 -13.11 -0.18
C ARG A 347 11.17 -12.28 0.30
N GLY A 348 10.71 -11.32 -0.49
CA GLY A 348 9.51 -10.53 -0.23
C GLY A 348 8.26 -11.39 -0.10
N ASP A 349 8.08 -12.35 -1.01
CA ASP A 349 6.95 -13.29 -0.97
C ASP A 349 7.00 -14.16 0.30
N LEU A 350 8.17 -14.70 0.67
CA LEU A 350 8.34 -15.51 1.89
C LEU A 350 8.00 -14.73 3.15
N ILE A 351 8.43 -13.46 3.24
CA ILE A 351 8.09 -12.58 4.37
C ILE A 351 6.59 -12.30 4.39
N GLN A 352 5.97 -12.07 3.24
CA GLN A 352 4.54 -11.84 3.15
C GLN A 352 3.77 -13.08 3.62
N GLN A 353 4.15 -14.28 3.18
CA GLN A 353 3.53 -15.52 3.62
C GLN A 353 3.69 -15.71 5.13
N PHE A 354 4.89 -15.48 5.68
CA PHE A 354 5.12 -15.57 7.12
C PHE A 354 4.21 -14.63 7.94
N LYS A 355 4.00 -13.40 7.46
CA LYS A 355 3.08 -12.46 8.12
C LYS A 355 1.65 -12.97 8.17
N LEU A 356 1.18 -13.58 7.08
CA LEU A 356 -0.17 -14.13 6.98
C LEU A 356 -0.35 -15.33 7.93
N GLU A 357 0.62 -16.26 7.94
CA GLU A 357 0.58 -17.45 8.79
C GLU A 357 0.60 -17.15 10.29
N ASN A 358 1.24 -16.04 10.68
CA ASN A 358 1.37 -15.63 12.08
C ASN A 358 0.42 -14.49 12.48
N GLY A 359 -0.51 -14.10 11.61
CA GLY A 359 -1.50 -13.06 11.91
C GLY A 359 -0.93 -11.66 12.14
N PHE A 360 0.26 -11.37 11.59
CA PHE A 360 0.85 -10.02 11.53
C PHE A 360 0.19 -9.15 10.46
N GLU A 361 -0.39 -9.79 9.44
CA GLU A 361 -1.15 -9.14 8.38
C GLU A 361 -2.37 -10.02 8.05
N ILE A 362 -3.51 -9.40 7.77
CA ILE A 362 -4.78 -10.08 7.50
C ILE A 362 -5.22 -9.75 6.08
N ILE A 363 -5.63 -10.80 5.36
CA ILE A 363 -6.22 -10.73 4.03
C ILE A 363 -7.58 -11.45 4.10
N ASN A 364 -8.62 -10.78 3.63
CA ASN A 364 -9.94 -11.36 3.44
C ASN A 364 -9.96 -12.17 2.13
N TRP A 365 -9.33 -13.34 2.14
CA TRP A 365 -9.34 -14.20 0.97
C TRP A 365 -10.78 -14.59 0.64
N HIS A 366 -11.20 -14.39 -0.62
CA HIS A 366 -12.50 -14.87 -1.05
C HIS A 366 -12.56 -16.41 -0.95
N ASN A 367 -11.46 -17.10 -1.27
CA ASN A 367 -11.23 -18.50 -0.91
C ASN A 367 -9.90 -18.65 -0.16
N PRO A 368 -9.91 -19.17 1.09
CA PRO A 368 -8.69 -19.43 1.84
C PRO A 368 -7.68 -20.34 1.08
N PRO A 369 -6.37 -20.23 1.38
CA PRO A 369 -5.36 -21.19 0.92
C PRO A 369 -5.73 -22.63 1.27
N LEU A 370 -5.74 -23.51 0.26
CA LEU A 370 -5.92 -24.94 0.47
C LEU A 370 -4.67 -25.53 1.15
N ARG A 371 -4.87 -26.51 2.04
CA ARG A 371 -3.79 -27.14 2.81
C ARG A 371 -3.99 -28.64 2.92
N ARG A 372 -2.88 -29.39 2.89
CA ARG A 372 -2.88 -30.81 3.23
C ARG A 372 -2.67 -30.97 4.74
N THR A 373 -3.64 -31.61 5.40
CA THR A 373 -3.53 -32.04 6.79
C THR A 373 -2.85 -33.42 6.87
N PRO A 374 -2.13 -33.76 7.97
CA PRO A 374 -1.88 -32.96 9.17
C PRO A 374 -0.63 -32.06 9.10
N SER A 375 0.14 -32.12 8.00
CA SER A 375 1.42 -31.40 7.85
C SER A 375 1.28 -29.90 7.59
N ASN A 376 0.05 -29.40 7.41
CA ASN A 376 -0.31 -28.01 7.14
C ASN A 376 0.41 -27.42 5.91
N VAL A 377 0.76 -28.28 4.95
CA VAL A 377 1.47 -27.95 3.71
C VAL A 377 0.54 -27.20 2.77
N LEU A 378 1.00 -26.07 2.23
CA LEU A 378 0.22 -25.30 1.25
C LEU A 378 0.03 -26.13 -0.02
N THR A 379 -1.17 -26.12 -0.58
CA THR A 379 -1.43 -26.74 -1.88
C THR A 379 -1.64 -25.69 -2.95
N ARG A 380 -1.22 -26.05 -4.17
CA ARG A 380 -1.40 -25.23 -5.35
C ARG A 380 -2.77 -25.52 -5.99
N ASP A 381 -3.57 -24.49 -6.23
CA ASP A 381 -4.80 -24.63 -7.03
C ASP A 381 -4.45 -24.81 -8.52
N SER A 382 -5.30 -25.50 -9.26
CA SER A 382 -5.22 -25.54 -10.73
C SER A 382 -5.37 -24.15 -11.32
N THR A 383 -4.52 -23.81 -12.31
CA THR A 383 -4.51 -22.49 -12.95
C THR A 383 -4.60 -22.62 -14.46
N TYR A 384 -5.50 -21.84 -15.08
CA TYR A 384 -5.76 -21.89 -16.52
C TYR A 384 -5.20 -20.68 -17.29
N ASN A 385 -4.63 -19.70 -16.60
CA ASN A 385 -4.00 -18.53 -17.21
C ASN A 385 -2.72 -18.11 -16.47
N ASN A 386 -1.85 -17.38 -17.18
CA ASN A 386 -0.56 -16.95 -16.66
C ASN A 386 -0.68 -15.99 -15.47
N ALA A 387 -1.67 -15.11 -15.47
CA ALA A 387 -1.86 -14.14 -14.39
C ALA A 387 -2.15 -14.84 -13.05
N ARG A 388 -3.03 -15.85 -13.05
CA ARG A 388 -3.33 -16.68 -11.87
C ARG A 388 -2.15 -17.58 -11.51
N HIS A 389 -1.50 -18.18 -12.50
CA HIS A 389 -0.34 -19.06 -12.28
C HIS A 389 0.79 -18.36 -11.52
N ASN A 390 1.04 -17.08 -11.87
CA ASN A 390 2.09 -16.24 -11.30
C ASN A 390 1.59 -15.37 -10.14
N PHE A 391 0.33 -15.49 -9.73
CA PHE A 391 -0.20 -14.79 -8.56
C PHE A 391 0.49 -15.28 -7.28
N PHE A 392 0.70 -14.37 -6.32
CA PHE A 392 1.37 -14.60 -5.03
C PHE A 392 1.04 -15.94 -4.39
N ARG A 393 -0.25 -16.21 -4.17
CA ARG A 393 -0.75 -17.40 -3.49
C ARG A 393 -0.35 -18.70 -4.18
N ILE A 394 -0.15 -18.66 -5.50
CA ILE A 394 0.18 -19.83 -6.31
C ILE A 394 1.70 -19.99 -6.42
N ARG A 395 2.45 -18.91 -6.67
CA ARG A 395 3.90 -18.97 -6.85
C ARG A 395 4.67 -19.25 -5.56
N ILE A 396 4.12 -18.84 -4.41
CA ILE A 396 4.80 -18.98 -3.11
C ILE A 396 4.79 -20.41 -2.55
N VAL A 397 3.92 -21.29 -3.08
CA VAL A 397 3.66 -22.62 -2.50
C VAL A 397 4.94 -23.44 -2.36
N ASN A 398 5.77 -23.49 -3.41
CA ASN A 398 6.98 -24.30 -3.41
C ASN A 398 8.04 -23.74 -2.45
N ASP A 399 8.35 -22.44 -2.58
CA ASP A 399 9.33 -21.76 -1.72
C ASP A 399 8.93 -21.83 -0.25
N TRP A 400 7.64 -21.65 0.07
CA TRP A 400 7.15 -21.78 1.44
C TRP A 400 7.22 -23.22 1.94
N ASN A 401 6.80 -24.20 1.16
CA ASN A 401 6.81 -25.59 1.60
C ASN A 401 8.22 -26.12 1.83
N TYR A 402 9.19 -25.70 1.00
CA TYR A 402 10.60 -26.07 1.14
C TYR A 402 11.28 -25.46 2.39
N LEU A 403 10.73 -24.39 2.98
CA LEU A 403 11.29 -23.79 4.18
C LEU A 403 11.26 -24.75 5.39
N PRO A 404 12.39 -24.90 6.12
CA PRO A 404 12.44 -25.66 7.37
C PRO A 404 11.45 -25.14 8.41
N LEU A 405 10.94 -26.04 9.26
CA LEU A 405 10.07 -25.68 10.39
C LEU A 405 10.74 -24.71 11.35
N SER A 406 12.07 -24.80 11.51
CA SER A 406 12.85 -23.86 12.32
C SER A 406 12.73 -22.43 11.79
N CYS A 407 12.65 -22.21 10.47
CA CYS A 407 12.37 -20.89 9.91
C CYS A 407 10.92 -20.49 10.19
N LYS A 408 9.95 -21.37 9.93
CA LYS A 408 8.52 -21.05 10.04
C LYS A 408 8.04 -20.73 11.45
N LYS A 409 8.64 -21.32 12.49
CA LYS A 409 8.23 -21.18 13.90
C LYS A 409 8.94 -20.05 14.67
N THR A 410 9.49 -19.05 13.99
CA THR A 410 10.11 -17.89 14.66
C THR A 410 9.08 -16.98 15.35
N PRO A 411 9.42 -16.34 16.48
CA PRO A 411 8.46 -15.54 17.25
C PRO A 411 8.10 -14.18 16.60
N SER A 412 8.92 -13.69 15.67
CA SER A 412 8.68 -12.40 15.02
C SER A 412 9.32 -12.33 13.63
N ILE A 413 9.01 -11.26 12.90
CA ILE A 413 9.42 -11.05 11.50
C ILE A 413 10.95 -10.92 11.35
N ASN A 414 11.65 -10.32 12.33
CA ASN A 414 13.10 -10.08 12.19
C ASN A 414 13.94 -11.37 12.30
N PRO A 415 13.73 -12.24 13.31
CA PRO A 415 14.35 -13.57 13.32
C PRO A 415 14.00 -14.40 12.08
N PHE A 416 12.78 -14.31 11.57
CA PHE A 416 12.39 -14.96 10.31
C PHE A 416 13.28 -14.50 9.15
N LYS A 417 13.37 -13.18 8.94
CA LYS A 417 14.23 -12.56 7.92
C LYS A 417 15.67 -13.06 8.02
N SER A 418 16.27 -13.02 9.22
CA SER A 418 17.65 -13.47 9.42
C SER A 418 17.84 -14.96 9.10
N ARG A 419 16.87 -15.83 9.42
CA ARG A 419 16.95 -17.26 9.11
C ARG A 419 16.83 -17.53 7.62
N ILE A 420 15.86 -16.94 6.92
CA ILE A 420 15.72 -17.14 5.47
C ILE A 420 16.93 -16.60 4.70
N ASP A 421 17.54 -15.50 5.16
CA ASP A 421 18.77 -14.95 4.57
C ASP A 421 19.96 -15.90 4.72
N LYS A 422 19.97 -16.74 5.76
CA LYS A 422 21.01 -17.77 5.94
C LYS A 422 20.74 -19.03 5.12
N TYR A 423 19.48 -19.45 4.99
CA TYR A 423 19.11 -20.73 4.38
C TYR A 423 18.87 -20.67 2.86
N PHE A 424 18.26 -19.60 2.36
CA PHE A 424 17.78 -19.52 0.96
C PHE A 424 18.52 -18.48 0.14
N PHE A 425 19.03 -17.43 0.78
CA PHE A 425 19.62 -16.29 0.09
C PHE A 425 20.96 -15.94 0.72
N PRO A 426 21.89 -16.91 0.85
CA PRO A 426 23.16 -16.68 1.50
C PRO A 426 23.82 -15.49 0.82
N THR A 427 24.09 -14.44 1.60
CA THR A 427 24.99 -13.40 1.12
C THR A 427 26.38 -14.01 1.00
N ALA A 428 27.20 -13.50 0.09
CA ALA A 428 28.54 -14.01 -0.12
C ALA A 428 29.52 -13.78 1.07
N ALA A 429 29.02 -13.25 2.21
CA ALA A 429 29.68 -13.33 3.51
C ALA A 429 29.46 -14.68 4.23
N ASN A 430 28.55 -15.53 3.76
CA ASN A 430 28.07 -16.76 4.42
C ASN A 430 28.09 -18.02 3.52
N SER A 431 28.64 -18.00 2.30
CA SER A 431 28.81 -19.20 1.46
C SER A 431 30.17 -19.22 0.74
N ALA A 432 30.81 -20.40 0.74
CA ALA A 432 32.14 -20.64 0.14
C ALA A 432 32.10 -21.05 -1.34
N SER A 433 30.92 -21.10 -1.96
CA SER A 433 30.77 -21.52 -3.36
C SER A 433 29.53 -20.84 -3.96
N PHE A 434 29.76 -19.89 -4.88
CA PHE A 434 28.74 -19.37 -5.78
C PHE A 434 29.12 -19.85 -7.18
N THR A 435 28.29 -20.69 -7.79
CA THR A 435 28.43 -21.08 -9.20
C THR A 435 27.79 -20.01 -10.09
N GLU A 436 28.42 -19.73 -11.22
CA GLU A 436 28.07 -18.65 -12.16
C GLU A 436 26.64 -18.74 -12.73
N ASP A 437 25.98 -19.88 -12.60
CA ASP A 437 24.64 -20.15 -13.15
C ASP A 437 23.48 -19.40 -12.44
N GLU A 438 23.65 -18.90 -11.21
CA GLU A 438 22.56 -18.21 -10.48
C GLU A 438 22.38 -16.72 -10.85
N LEU A 439 23.25 -16.17 -11.71
CA LEU A 439 23.23 -14.75 -12.11
C LEU A 439 23.03 -14.53 -13.61
N HIS A 440 22.84 -15.60 -14.38
CA HIS A 440 22.44 -15.53 -15.79
C HIS A 440 20.93 -15.79 -15.93
N VAL A 441 20.12 -14.78 -15.56
CA VAL A 441 18.75 -14.65 -16.10
C VAL A 441 18.69 -13.49 -17.06
#